data_AF-A0A2K3M3A1-F1
#
_entry.id   AF-A0A2K3M3A1-F1
#
_cell.length_a   1.000
_cell.length_b   1.000
_cell.length_c   1.000
_cell.angle_alpha   90.00
_cell.angle_beta   90.00
_cell.angle_gamma   90.00
#
_symmetry.space_group_name_H-M   'P 1'
#
loop_
_entity.id
_entity.type
_entity.pdbx_description
1 polymer ?
#
loop_
_entity_poly.entity_id
_entity_poly.type
_entity_poly.pdbx_seq_one_letter_code
_entity_poly.pdbx_strand_id
1 'polypeptide(L)'
;MLHEFQALLAEVFVSDFIPFMGWIDKLKGLHGRVDRNFKEFDEFLQEIIDEHLDPNREHDADEDVMVDVLLQLKNQHLSSIDLTFDHIKGVLV
;
A
#
# COMPACT_ATOMS: atom_id res chain seq x y z
N MET A 1 -2.57 -11.57 2.69
CA MET A 1 -2.59 -10.09 2.64
C MET A 1 -3.64 -9.46 3.56
N LEU A 2 -4.88 -9.23 3.13
CA LEU A 2 -5.84 -8.36 3.85
C LEU A 2 -6.22 -8.84 5.27
N HIS A 3 -6.47 -10.13 5.46
CA HIS A 3 -6.72 -10.70 6.80
C HIS A 3 -5.52 -10.52 7.75
N GLU A 4 -4.29 -10.68 7.23
CA GLU A 4 -3.07 -10.48 8.02
C GLU A 4 -2.84 -9.00 8.32
N PHE A 5 -3.18 -8.09 7.38
CA PHE A 5 -3.16 -6.65 7.60
C PHE A 5 -4.11 -6.25 8.75
N GLN A 6 -5.37 -6.73 8.72
CA GLN A 6 -6.34 -6.50 9.80
C GLN A 6 -5.86 -7.07 11.14
N ALA A 7 -5.26 -8.26 11.13
CA ALA A 7 -4.69 -8.85 12.33
C ALA A 7 -3.53 -8.01 12.89
N LEU A 8 -2.67 -7.47 12.04
CA LEU A 8 -1.56 -6.60 12.43
C LEU A 8 -2.04 -5.24 12.97
N LEU A 9 -3.10 -4.65 12.40
CA LEU A 9 -3.71 -3.42 12.93
C LEU A 9 -4.33 -3.61 14.32
N ALA A 10 -4.84 -4.80 14.62
CA ALA A 10 -5.39 -5.16 15.92
C ALA A 10 -4.33 -5.66 16.91
N GLU A 11 -3.10 -5.93 16.45
CA GLU A 11 -2.00 -6.43 17.29
C GLU A 11 -1.46 -5.30 18.18
N VAL A 12 -1.14 -5.66 19.43
CA VAL A 12 -0.52 -4.72 20.38
C VAL A 12 0.99 -4.75 20.18
N PHE A 13 1.55 -3.65 19.68
CA PHE A 13 2.98 -3.39 19.65
C PHE A 13 3.43 -2.80 20.99
N VAL A 14 4.28 -3.53 21.71
CA VAL A 14 4.77 -3.11 23.03
C VAL A 14 5.62 -1.84 22.91
N SER A 15 6.35 -1.69 21.80
CA SER A 15 7.11 -0.49 21.44
C SER A 15 6.29 0.80 21.47
N ASP A 16 5.00 0.73 21.16
CA ASP A 16 4.15 1.91 21.03
C ASP A 16 3.77 2.48 22.40
N PHE A 17 3.76 1.63 23.44
CA PHE A 17 3.49 2.02 24.82
C PHE A 17 4.77 2.21 25.64
N ILE A 18 5.79 1.39 25.37
CA ILE A 18 7.07 1.39 26.09
C ILE A 18 8.21 1.32 25.06
N PRO A 19 8.72 2.47 24.59
CA PRO A 19 9.69 2.52 23.48
C PRO A 19 10.97 1.71 23.70
N PHE A 20 11.42 1.57 24.96
CA PHE A 20 12.63 0.78 25.25
C PHE A 20 12.42 -0.73 25.16
N MET A 21 11.17 -1.22 25.18
CA MET A 21 10.82 -2.64 25.13
C MET A 21 10.56 -3.17 23.72
N GLY A 22 10.85 -2.42 22.65
CA GLY A 22 10.61 -2.85 21.27
C GLY A 22 11.35 -4.12 20.82
N TRP A 23 12.31 -4.61 21.61
CA TRP A 23 12.91 -5.94 21.40
C TRP A 23 11.91 -7.09 21.58
N ILE A 24 10.84 -6.90 22.38
CA ILE A 24 9.77 -7.88 22.57
C ILE A 24 9.00 -8.08 21.26
N ASP A 25 8.67 -7.00 20.55
CA ASP A 25 7.97 -7.07 19.26
C ASP A 25 8.83 -7.73 18.18
N LYS A 26 10.15 -7.58 18.27
CA LYS A 26 11.11 -8.32 17.41
C LYS A 26 11.14 -9.81 17.74
N LEU A 27 11.12 -10.19 19.03
CA LEU A 27 11.06 -11.60 19.44
C LEU A 27 9.73 -12.27 19.06
N LYS A 28 8.61 -11.55 19.16
CA LYS A 28 7.30 -12.01 18.68
C LYS A 28 7.24 -12.13 17.15
N GLY A 29 8.26 -11.65 16.43
CA GLY A 29 8.32 -11.67 14.98
C GLY A 29 7.35 -10.69 14.31
N LEU A 30 6.78 -9.73 15.04
CA LEU A 30 5.76 -8.82 14.52
C LEU A 30 6.30 -7.96 13.38
N HIS A 31 7.54 -7.46 13.50
CA HIS A 31 8.18 -6.68 12.45
C HIS A 31 8.30 -7.47 11.14
N GLY A 32 8.72 -8.74 11.20
CA GLY A 32 8.82 -9.58 10.01
C GLY A 32 7.45 -9.89 9.38
N ARG A 33 6.38 -9.98 10.19
CA ARG A 33 5.01 -10.14 9.68
C ARG A 33 4.52 -8.88 8.99
N VAL A 34 4.77 -7.70 9.57
CA VAL A 34 4.47 -6.40 8.96
C VAL A 34 5.21 -6.24 7.63
N ASP A 35 6.53 -6.43 7.62
CA ASP A 35 7.34 -6.27 6.41
C ASP A 35 6.89 -7.21 5.28
N ARG A 36 6.59 -8.46 5.62
CA ARG A 36 6.08 -9.43 4.65
C ARG A 36 4.72 -9.02 4.11
N ASN A 37 3.79 -8.63 4.98
CA ASN A 37 2.45 -8.23 4.59
C ASN A 37 2.47 -6.98 3.71
N PHE A 38 3.30 -6.00 4.09
CA PHE A 38 3.52 -4.78 3.31
C PHE A 38 4.07 -5.09 1.92
N LYS A 39 5.08 -5.98 1.84
CA LYS A 39 5.65 -6.38 0.55
C LYS A 39 4.62 -7.07 -0.35
N GLU A 40 3.84 -7.99 0.19
CA GLU A 40 2.77 -8.65 -0.59
C GLU A 40 1.77 -7.60 -1.11
N PHE A 41 1.40 -6.61 -0.29
CA PHE A 41 0.47 -5.54 -0.67
C PHE A 41 1.07 -4.57 -1.71
N ASP A 42 2.34 -4.22 -1.58
CA ASP A 42 3.06 -3.36 -2.53
C ASP A 42 3.17 -4.00 -3.92
N GLU A 43 3.44 -5.31 -3.98
CA GLU A 43 3.46 -6.09 -5.21
C GLU A 43 2.06 -6.13 -5.87
N PHE A 44 1.02 -6.37 -5.08
CA PHE A 44 -0.37 -6.36 -5.57
C PHE A 44 -0.80 -5.00 -6.13
N LEU A 45 -0.49 -3.90 -5.44
CA LEU A 45 -0.80 -2.57 -5.96
C LEU A 45 0.04 -2.21 -7.18
N GLN A 46 1.28 -2.70 -7.27
CA GLN A 46 2.09 -2.52 -8.47
C GLN A 46 1.46 -3.20 -9.68
N GLU A 47 0.95 -4.42 -9.52
CA GLU A 47 0.26 -5.17 -10.57
C GLU A 47 -0.97 -4.39 -11.08
N ILE A 48 -1.78 -3.84 -10.18
CA ILE A 48 -2.93 -2.98 -10.54
C ILE A 48 -2.46 -1.75 -11.33
N ILE A 49 -1.40 -1.07 -10.85
CA ILE A 49 -0.87 0.11 -11.55
C ILE A 49 -0.36 -0.27 -12.95
N ASP A 50 0.37 -1.37 -13.07
CA ASP A 50 0.94 -1.84 -14.34
C ASP A 50 -0.16 -2.21 -15.34
N GLU A 51 -1.23 -2.85 -14.88
CA GLU A 51 -2.43 -3.14 -15.67
C GLU A 51 -3.09 -1.86 -16.19
N HIS A 52 -3.21 -0.83 -15.34
CA HIS A 52 -3.80 0.46 -15.73
C HIS A 52 -2.89 1.30 -16.64
N LEU A 53 -1.59 1.01 -16.65
CA LEU A 53 -0.63 1.62 -17.57
C LEU A 53 -0.57 0.92 -18.93
N ASP A 54 -1.10 -0.31 -19.06
CA ASP A 54 -1.11 -1.03 -20.34
C ASP A 54 -2.09 -0.37 -21.33
N PRO A 55 -1.60 0.16 -22.47
CA PRO A 55 -2.46 0.76 -23.49
C PRO A 55 -3.40 -0.24 -24.18
N ASN A 56 -3.18 -1.56 -24.03
CA ASN A 56 -4.02 -2.61 -24.61
C ASN A 56 -5.03 -3.19 -23.62
N ARG A 57 -5.17 -2.63 -22.41
CA ARG A 57 -6.12 -3.13 -21.42
C ARG A 57 -7.56 -3.06 -21.93
N GLU A 58 -8.37 -4.07 -21.61
CA GLU A 58 -9.81 -3.99 -21.80
C GLU A 58 -10.36 -2.98 -20.78
N HIS A 59 -11.00 -1.92 -21.26
CA HIS A 59 -11.43 -0.82 -20.42
C HIS A 59 -12.85 -1.11 -19.89
N ASP A 60 -12.95 -1.67 -18.69
CA ASP A 60 -14.21 -1.75 -17.98
C ASP A 60 -14.53 -0.38 -17.35
N ALA A 61 -15.54 0.29 -17.92
CA ALA A 61 -15.82 1.70 -17.65
C ALA A 61 -16.25 2.01 -16.20
N ASP A 62 -16.56 1.00 -15.38
CA ASP A 62 -17.16 1.17 -14.05
C ASP A 62 -16.23 0.79 -12.87
N GLU A 63 -15.17 -0.02 -13.06
CA GLU A 63 -14.38 -0.59 -11.95
C GLU A 63 -13.10 0.21 -11.61
N ASP A 64 -12.58 0.99 -12.56
CA ASP A 64 -11.19 1.46 -12.54
C ASP A 64 -10.97 2.98 -12.43
N VAL A 65 -12.06 3.74 -12.27
CA VAL A 65 -12.05 5.21 -12.32
C VAL A 65 -11.08 5.83 -11.31
N MET A 66 -10.94 5.24 -10.12
CA MET A 66 -10.08 5.81 -9.07
C MET A 66 -8.59 5.72 -9.41
N VAL A 67 -8.11 4.56 -9.88
CA VAL A 67 -6.70 4.36 -10.23
C VAL A 67 -6.36 5.20 -11.47
N ASP A 68 -7.25 5.23 -12.46
CA ASP A 68 -7.10 6.08 -13.64
C ASP A 68 -7.00 7.57 -13.29
N VAL A 69 -7.85 8.07 -12.38
CA VAL A 69 -7.82 9.47 -11.94
C VAL A 69 -6.50 9.77 -11.21
N LEU A 70 -6.02 8.89 -10.34
CA LEU A 70 -4.75 9.07 -9.64
C LEU A 70 -3.55 9.06 -10.61
N LEU A 71 -3.56 8.18 -11.60
CA LEU A 71 -2.54 8.12 -12.64
C LEU A 71 -2.57 9.37 -13.53
N GLN A 72 -3.77 9.86 -13.90
CA GLN A 72 -3.92 11.11 -14.64
C GLN A 72 -3.41 12.31 -13.83
N LEU A 73 -3.76 12.40 -12.55
CA LEU A 73 -3.27 13.45 -11.65
C LEU A 73 -1.74 13.48 -11.58
N LYS A 74 -1.12 12.29 -11.51
CA LYS A 74 0.35 12.14 -11.56
C LYS A 74 0.91 12.58 -12.91
N ASN A 75 0.39 12.04 -14.02
CA ASN A 75 0.94 12.29 -15.36
C ASN A 75 0.77 13.73 -15.84
N GLN A 76 -0.31 14.39 -15.44
CA GLN A 76 -0.59 15.78 -15.79
C GLN A 76 0.02 16.78 -14.80
N HIS A 77 0.77 16.31 -13.79
CA HIS A 77 1.32 17.14 -12.70
C HIS A 77 0.29 18.13 -12.13
N LEU A 78 -0.97 17.69 -11.99
CA LEU A 78 -2.07 18.54 -11.54
C LEU A 78 -2.02 18.84 -10.03
N SER A 79 -1.09 18.20 -9.34
CA SER A 79 -0.84 18.35 -7.92
C SER A 79 0.26 19.38 -7.68
N SER A 80 0.16 20.11 -6.56
CA SER A 80 1.22 21.02 -6.10
C SER A 80 2.53 20.31 -5.73
N ILE A 81 2.53 18.98 -5.71
CA ILE A 81 3.62 18.08 -5.34
C ILE A 81 3.85 17.09 -6.49
N ASP A 82 5.09 16.65 -6.67
CA ASP A 82 5.40 15.58 -7.61
C ASP A 82 4.88 14.23 -7.07
N LEU A 83 3.82 13.70 -7.69
CA LEU A 83 3.20 12.45 -7.28
C LEU A 83 4.03 11.26 -7.77
N THR A 84 4.28 10.31 -6.87
CA THR A 84 5.00 9.07 -7.16
C THR A 84 4.01 7.92 -7.13
N PHE A 85 4.41 6.75 -7.64
CA PHE A 85 3.57 5.56 -7.50
C PHE A 85 3.36 5.19 -6.03
N ASP A 86 4.36 5.40 -5.15
CA ASP A 86 4.20 5.18 -3.70
C ASP A 86 3.10 6.06 -3.09
N HIS A 87 2.97 7.32 -3.55
CA HIS A 87 1.87 8.19 -3.12
C HIS A 87 0.51 7.67 -3.58
N ILE A 88 0.41 7.14 -4.80
CA ILE A 88 -0.82 6.51 -5.31
C ILE A 88 -1.16 5.27 -4.48
N LYS A 89 -0.17 4.38 -4.26
CA LYS A 89 -0.33 3.17 -3.45
C LYS A 89 -0.79 3.49 -2.02
N GLY A 90 -0.22 4.52 -1.41
CA GLY A 90 -0.58 4.95 -0.06
C GLY A 90 -1.99 5.54 0.07
N VAL A 91 -2.61 6.02 -1.01
CA VAL A 91 -4.02 6.50 -1.00
C VAL A 91 -5.01 5.35 -1.16
N LEU A 92 -4.60 4.27 -1.81
CA LEU A 92 -5.44 3.09 -2.05
C LEU A 92 -5.60 2.19 -0.81
N VAL A 93 -4.83 2.44 0.26
CA VAL A 93 -4.73 1.62 1.49
C VAL A 93 -5.19 2.36 2.74
#